data_AF-A0A2I0WAN6-F1
#
_entry.id   AF-A0A2I0WAN6-F1
#
_cell.length_a   1.000
_cell.length_b   1.000
_cell.length_c   1.000
_cell.angle_alpha   90.00
_cell.angle_beta   90.00
_cell.angle_gamma   90.00
#
_symmetry.space_group_name_H-M   'P 1'
#
loop_
_entity.id
_entity.type
_entity.pdbx_description
1 polymer ?
#
loop_
_entity_poly.entity_id
_entity_poly.type
_entity_poly.pdbx_seq_one_letter_code
_entity_poly.pdbx_strand_id
1 'polypeptide(L)' 'MHIEKNFMDNVFNTIMDVKGKSKDNVKARMDIKEYCRRKNLELVTTIDGKIMKPKAPYSFTLEQKKSIC' A
#
# COMPACT_ATOMS: atom_id res chain seq x y z
N MET A 1 25.25 6.70 2.02
CA MET A 1 24.51 5.74 1.18
C MET A 1 23.01 6.04 1.25
N HIS A 2 22.57 7.13 0.60
CA HIS A 2 21.21 7.65 0.77
C HIS A 2 20.15 6.87 -0.02
N ILE A 3 20.52 6.35 -1.19
CA ILE A 3 19.59 5.64 -2.09
C ILE A 3 19.16 4.30 -1.48
N GLU A 4 20.11 3.51 -1.00
CA GLU A 4 19.82 2.19 -0.41
C GLU A 4 18.96 2.28 0.85
N LYS A 5 19.26 3.25 1.72
CA LYS A 5 18.44 3.52 2.92
C LYS A 5 17.01 3.88 2.53
N ASN A 6 16.84 4.78 1.57
CA ASN A 6 15.53 5.17 1.08
C ASN A 6 14.77 4.00 0.44
N PHE A 7 15.44 3.12 -0.29
CA PHE A 7 14.81 1.94 -0.88
C PHE A 7 14.28 0.99 0.20
N MET A 8 15.13 0.63 1.17
CA MET A 8 14.75 -0.26 2.28
C MET A 8 13.61 0.35 3.11
N ASP A 9 13.71 1.63 3.46
CA ASP A 9 12.67 2.33 4.21
C ASP A 9 11.33 2.33 3.44
N ASN A 10 11.35 2.55 2.12
CA ASN A 10 10.13 2.52 1.31
C ASN A 10 9.48 1.13 1.27
N VAL A 11 10.28 0.08 1.09
CA VAL A 11 9.79 -1.31 1.07
C VAL A 11 9.20 -1.66 2.43
N PHE A 12 9.91 -1.38 3.51
CA PHE A 12 9.48 -1.66 4.87
C PHE A 12 8.17 -0.92 5.21
N ASN A 13 8.10 0.38 4.94
CA ASN A 13 6.90 1.18 5.19
C ASN A 13 5.69 0.72 4.36
N THR A 14 5.92 0.13 3.19
CA THR A 14 4.85 -0.41 2.33
C THR A 14 4.30 -1.73 2.86
N ILE A 15 5.16 -2.64 3.30
CA ILE A 15 4.76 -3.92 3.91
C ILE A 15 4.06 -3.68 5.26
N MET A 16 4.58 -2.74 6.05
CA MET A 16 4.00 -2.35 7.34
C MET A 16 2.77 -1.43 7.20
N ASP A 17 2.39 -1.03 5.98
CA ASP A 17 1.30 -0.08 5.67
C ASP A 17 1.28 1.12 6.62
N VAL A 18 2.44 1.79 6.73
CA VAL A 18 2.62 2.95 7.61
C VAL A 18 2.02 4.18 6.93
N LYS A 19 0.98 4.74 7.54
CA LYS A 19 0.28 5.93 7.03
C LYS A 19 1.25 7.09 6.85
N GLY A 20 1.29 7.65 5.65
CA GLY A 20 2.14 8.80 5.30
C GLY A 20 3.58 8.45 4.91
N LYS A 21 4.04 7.22 5.09
CA LYS A 21 5.39 6.77 4.69
C LYS A 21 5.38 5.73 3.57
N SER A 22 4.31 4.96 3.46
CA SER A 22 4.14 3.98 2.37
C SER A 22 4.05 4.67 1.01
N LYS A 23 4.72 4.10 0.00
CA LYS A 23 4.58 4.52 -1.41
C LYS A 23 3.30 3.99 -2.06
N ASP A 24 2.58 3.09 -1.38
CA ASP A 24 1.26 2.62 -1.77
C ASP A 24 0.18 3.67 -1.45
N ASN A 25 0.11 4.70 -2.30
CA ASN A 25 -0.84 5.79 -2.19
C ASN A 25 -1.97 5.69 -3.24
N VAL A 26 -2.96 6.58 -3.14
CA VAL A 26 -4.13 6.58 -4.02
C VAL A 26 -3.74 6.76 -5.50
N LYS A 27 -2.79 7.63 -5.81
CA LYS A 27 -2.30 7.84 -7.18
C LYS A 27 -1.66 6.57 -7.74
N ALA A 28 -0.81 5.91 -6.95
CA ALA A 28 -0.22 4.64 -7.32
C ALA A 28 -1.28 3.55 -7.58
N ARG A 29 -2.41 3.55 -6.85
CA ARG A 29 -3.53 2.63 -7.14
C ARG A 29 -4.31 3.00 -8.40
N MET A 30 -4.40 4.29 -8.76
CA MET A 30 -4.95 4.71 -10.06
C MET A 30 -4.06 4.22 -11.21
N ASP A 31 -2.74 4.37 -11.07
CA ASP A 31 -1.77 3.87 -12.05
C ASP A 31 -1.82 2.34 -12.17
N ILE A 32 -2.04 1.64 -11.06
CA ILE A 32 -2.25 0.18 -11.09
C ILE A 32 -3.47 -0.18 -11.94
N LYS A 33 -4.58 0.56 -11.85
CA LYS A 33 -5.75 0.31 -12.69
C LYS A 33 -5.47 0.54 -14.18
N GLU A 34 -4.73 1.59 -14.49
CA GLU A 34 -4.45 2.00 -15.86
C GLU A 34 -3.41 1.07 -16.54
N TYR A 35 -2.31 0.78 -15.84
CA TYR A 35 -1.14 0.14 -16.44
C TYR A 35 -0.92 -1.31 -15.97
N CYS A 36 -1.50 -1.72 -14.83
CA CYS A 36 -1.25 -3.04 -14.25
C CYS A 36 -2.51 -3.93 -14.27
N ARG A 37 -2.34 -5.23 -14.52
CA ARG A 37 -3.44 -6.20 -14.43
C ARG A 37 -3.60 -6.75 -13.01
N ARG A 38 -3.78 -5.88 -12.01
CA ARG A 38 -3.86 -6.26 -10.58
C ARG A 38 -5.17 -5.79 -9.92
N LYS A 39 -6.28 -6.41 -10.32
CA LYS A 39 -7.64 -6.09 -9.84
C LYS A 39 -7.78 -6.03 -8.32
N ASN A 40 -7.10 -6.92 -7.59
CA ASN A 40 -7.14 -6.97 -6.13
C ASN A 40 -6.54 -5.73 -5.44
N LEU A 41 -5.80 -4.90 -6.19
CA LEU A 41 -5.20 -3.66 -5.71
C LEU A 41 -5.92 -2.41 -6.25
N GLU A 42 -6.91 -2.54 -7.13
CA GLU A 42 -7.60 -1.36 -7.65
C GLU A 42 -8.39 -0.63 -6.56
N LEU A 43 -8.58 0.67 -6.72
CA LEU A 43 -9.46 1.44 -5.85
C LEU A 43 -10.90 0.97 -6.05
N VAL A 44 -11.64 0.84 -4.95
CA VAL A 44 -13.04 0.41 -4.97
C VAL A 44 -13.93 1.59 -4.59
N THR A 45 -15.01 1.79 -5.33
CA THR A 45 -16.04 2.76 -4.97
C THR A 45 -17.09 2.06 -4.12
N THR A 46 -17.27 2.51 -2.88
CA THR A 46 -18.32 2.04 -1.98
C THR A 46 -19.69 2.51 -2.48
N ILE A 47 -20.75 1.82 -2.06
CA ILE A 47 -22.16 2.19 -2.30
C ILE A 47 -22.46 3.67 -1.97
N ASP A 48 -21.78 4.24 -0.98
CA ASP A 48 -21.92 5.66 -0.58
C ASP A 48 -21.15 6.64 -1.50
N GLY A 49 -20.61 6.18 -2.63
CA GLY A 49 -19.81 6.98 -3.56
C GLY A 49 -18.39 7.29 -3.08
N LYS A 50 -17.96 6.76 -1.93
CA LYS A 50 -16.62 6.97 -1.37
C LYS A 50 -15.59 6.05 -2.03
N ILE A 51 -14.40 6.57 -2.31
CA ILE A 51 -13.27 5.79 -2.81
C ILE A 51 -12.53 5.16 -1.63
N MET A 52 -12.40 3.83 -1.65
CA MET A 52 -11.65 3.07 -0.65
C MET A 52 -10.44 2.37 -1.29
N LYS A 53 -9.30 2.42 -0.59
CA LYS A 53 -8.10 1.66 -0.94
C LYS A 53 -8.19 0.29 -0.27
N PRO A 54 -8.32 -0.82 -1.03
CA PRO A 54 -8.31 -2.14 -0.41
C PRO A 54 -6.92 -2.47 0.15
N LYS A 55 -6.92 -3.22 1.24
CA LYS A 55 -5.70 -3.69 1.87
C LYS A 55 -4.93 -4.57 0.89
N ALA A 56 -3.64 -4.27 0.69
CA ALA A 56 -2.80 -5.07 -0.17
C ALA A 56 -2.52 -6.45 0.45
N PRO A 57 -2.43 -7.53 -0.35
CA PRO A 57 -2.22 -8.89 0.16
C PRO A 57 -0.83 -9.09 0.76
N TYR A 58 0.14 -8.26 0.37
CA TYR A 58 1.51 -8.25 0.89
C TYR A 58 1.67 -7.37 2.14
N SER A 59 0.63 -6.66 2.58
CA SER A 59 0.70 -5.81 3.77
C SER A 59 0.26 -6.58 5.00
N PHE A 60 1.03 -6.45 6.09
CA PHE A 60 0.78 -7.19 7.31
C PHE A 60 -0.57 -6.85 7.97
N THR A 61 -1.16 -7.84 8.64
CA THR A 61 -2.28 -7.64 9.58
C THR A 61 -1.80 -6.95 10.85
N LEU A 62 -2.74 -6.44 11.65
CA LEU A 62 -2.40 -5.82 12.92
C LEU A 62 -1.65 -6.78 13.85
N GLU A 63 -2.01 -8.06 13.84
CA GLU A 63 -1.36 -9.12 14.62
C GLU A 63 0.08 -9.36 14.15
N GLN A 64 0.28 -9.47 12.84
CA GLN A 64 1.62 -9.62 12.26
C GLN A 64 2.51 -8.42 12.57
N LYS A 65 1.97 -7.19 12.56
CA LYS A 65 2.72 -5.99 12.95
C LYS A 65 3.20 -6.06 14.40
N LYS A 66 2.35 -6.53 15.33
CA LYS A 66 2.71 -6.71 16.76
C LYS A 66 3.79 -7.76 17.01
N SER A 67 3.93 -8.75 16.14
CA SER A 67 5.01 -9.74 16.26
C SER A 67 6.38 -9.21 15.83
N ILE A 68 6.40 -8.13 15.04
CA ILE A 68 7.62 -7.51 14.53
C ILE A 68 8.05 -6.35 15.43
N CYS A 69 7.09 -5.62 16.00
CA CYS A 69 7.31 -4.36 16.72
C CYS A 69 6.50 -4.30 18.01
#